data_AF-W6R5T3-F1
#
_entry.id   AF-W6R5T3-F1
#
_cell.length_a   1.000
_cell.length_b   1.000
_cell.length_c   1.000
_cell.angle_alpha   90.00
_cell.angle_beta   90.00
_cell.angle_gamma   90.00
#
_symmetry.space_group_name_H-M   'P 1'
#
loop_
_entity.id
_entity.type
_entity.pdbx_description
1 polymer ?
#
loop_
_entity_poly.entity_id
_entity_poly.type
_entity_poly.pdbx_seq_one_letter_code
_entity_poly.pdbx_strand_id
1 'polypeptide(L)' 'MTSPSLVSRKISDVEDILSSVRFLNEAVFLAACGIGTIEYTNAIQAVCDEIENKLLVVGERLDEIREELK' A
#
# COMPACT_ATOMS: atom_id res chain seq x y z
N MET A 1 -10.59 -5.46 29.13
CA MET A 1 -10.04 -5.59 27.76
C MET A 1 -8.54 -5.45 27.87
N THR A 2 -7.77 -6.45 27.45
CA THR A 2 -6.30 -6.37 27.38
C THR A 2 -5.92 -5.44 26.23
N SER A 3 -5.04 -4.47 26.48
CA SER A 3 -4.53 -3.59 25.43
C SER A 3 -3.87 -4.43 24.32
N PRO A 4 -4.06 -4.08 23.03
CA PRO A 4 -3.37 -4.76 21.94
C PRO A 4 -1.87 -4.71 22.15
N SER A 5 -1.17 -5.82 21.87
CA SER A 5 0.29 -5.83 21.86
C SER A 5 0.81 -4.83 20.83
N LEU A 6 2.03 -4.32 21.03
CA LEU A 6 2.66 -3.41 20.07
C LEU A 6 2.75 -4.06 18.67
N VAL A 7 3.05 -5.36 18.62
CA VAL A 7 3.04 -6.16 17.39
C VAL A 7 1.67 -6.15 16.71
N SER A 8 0.57 -6.32 17.46
CA SER A 8 -0.79 -6.28 16.90
C SER A 8 -1.12 -4.91 16.29
N ARG A 9 -0.59 -3.82 16.86
CA ARG A 9 -0.76 -2.47 16.27
C ARG A 9 0.04 -2.31 14.98
N LYS A 10 1.30 -2.75 14.98
CA LYS A 10 2.15 -2.70 13.77
C LYS A 10 1.56 -3.51 12.61
N ILE A 11 0.96 -4.67 12.90
CA ILE A 11 0.23 -5.47 11.90
C ILE A 11 -0.97 -4.69 11.37
N SER A 12 -1.79 -4.09 12.26
CA SER A 12 -2.93 -3.25 11.85
C SER A 12 -2.49 -2.11 10.94
N ASP A 13 -1.36 -1.44 11.25
CA ASP A 13 -0.86 -0.36 10.40
C ASP A 13 -0.44 -0.86 9.00
N VAL A 14 0.10 -2.09 8.91
CA VAL A 14 0.40 -2.74 7.61
C VAL A 14 -0.88 -3.04 6.84
N GLU A 15 -1.91 -3.55 7.50
CA GLU A 15 -3.22 -3.82 6.90
C GLU A 15 -3.87 -2.54 6.34
N ASP A 16 -3.73 -1.42 7.03
CA ASP A 16 -4.22 -0.11 6.58
C ASP A 16 -3.49 0.38 5.32
N ILE A 17 -2.17 0.20 5.26
CA ILE A 17 -1.37 0.54 4.06
C ILE A 17 -1.79 -0.35 2.88
N LEU A 18 -1.93 -1.66 3.10
CA LEU A 18 -2.37 -2.61 2.07
C LEU A 18 -3.79 -2.32 1.58
N SER A 19 -4.68 -1.90 2.48
CA SER A 19 -6.04 -1.46 2.10
C SER A 19 -5.98 -0.23 1.18
N SER A 20 -5.09 0.71 1.48
CA SER A 20 -4.84 1.89 0.63
C SER A 20 -4.30 1.48 -0.74
N VAL A 21 -3.33 0.56 -0.81
CA VAL A 21 -2.81 0.01 -2.06
C VAL A 21 -3.92 -0.62 -2.91
N ARG A 22 -4.85 -1.36 -2.28
CA ARG A 22 -5.99 -1.94 -2.99
C ARG A 22 -6.86 -0.87 -3.67
N PHE A 23 -7.17 0.22 -2.96
CA PHE A 23 -7.94 1.33 -3.54
C PHE A 23 -7.19 2.04 -4.68
N LEU A 24 -5.88 2.23 -4.55
CA LEU A 24 -5.05 2.81 -5.61
C LEU A 24 -5.01 1.92 -6.85
N ASN A 25 -4.93 0.60 -6.67
CA ASN A 25 -4.96 -0.35 -7.78
C ASN A 25 -6.31 -0.33 -8.53
N GLU A 26 -7.42 -0.20 -7.80
CA GLU A 26 -8.73 -0.01 -8.42
C GLU A 26 -8.81 1.31 -9.21
N ALA A 27 -8.22 2.38 -8.68
CA ALA A 27 -8.11 3.65 -9.39
C ALA A 27 -7.30 3.53 -10.70
N VAL A 28 -6.20 2.77 -10.70
CA VAL A 28 -5.44 2.46 -11.93
C VAL A 28 -6.31 1.72 -12.94
N PHE A 29 -7.04 0.70 -12.51
CA PHE A 29 -7.93 -0.06 -13.39
C PHE A 29 -9.02 0.81 -14.02
N LEU A 30 -9.66 1.69 -13.24
CA LEU A 30 -10.68 2.61 -13.74
C LEU A 30 -10.07 3.66 -14.68
N ALA A 31 -8.89 4.19 -14.37
CA ALA A 31 -8.18 5.14 -15.21
C ALA A 31 -7.72 4.52 -16.53
N ALA A 32 -7.42 3.21 -16.55
CA ALA A 32 -7.01 2.50 -17.75
C ALA A 32 -8.08 2.54 -18.86
N CYS A 33 -9.37 2.66 -18.50
CA CYS A 33 -10.45 2.84 -19.47
C CYS A 33 -10.38 4.17 -20.25
N GLY A 34 -9.64 5.16 -19.75
CA GLY A 34 -9.40 6.46 -20.41
C GLY A 34 -8.06 6.56 -21.14
N ILE A 35 -7.30 5.45 -21.26
CA ILE A 35 -6.00 5.44 -21.94
C ILE A 35 -6.13 5.90 -23.39
N GLY A 36 -5.23 6.79 -23.80
CA GLY A 36 -5.22 7.35 -25.16
C GLY A 36 -4.61 8.75 -25.23
N THR A 37 -4.44 9.42 -24.08
CA THR A 37 -3.73 10.70 -23.98
C THR A 37 -2.58 10.62 -22.97
N ILE A 38 -1.61 11.51 -23.11
CA ILE A 38 -0.40 11.52 -22.27
C ILE A 38 -0.73 11.85 -20.81
N GLU A 39 -1.79 12.62 -20.56
CA GLU A 39 -2.25 13.01 -19.23
C GLU A 39 -2.75 11.79 -18.44
N TYR A 40 -3.55 10.92 -19.07
CA TYR A 40 -4.01 9.69 -18.43
C TYR A 40 -2.85 8.72 -18.17
N THR A 41 -1.92 8.60 -19.10
CA THR A 41 -0.71 7.78 -18.91
C THR A 41 0.15 8.29 -17.75
N ASN A 42 0.39 9.60 -17.67
CA ASN A 42 1.16 10.20 -16.58
C ASN A 42 0.46 10.03 -15.23
N ALA A 43 -0.88 10.18 -15.20
CA ALA A 43 -1.67 9.99 -13.99
C ALA A 43 -1.60 8.54 -13.50
N ILE A 44 -1.74 7.56 -14.40
CA ILE A 44 -1.61 6.14 -14.07
C ILE A 44 -0.20 5.84 -13.54
N GLN A 45 0.84 6.34 -14.21
CA GLN A 45 2.22 6.13 -13.76
C GLN A 45 2.43 6.67 -12.34
N ALA A 46 1.98 7.89 -12.04
CA ALA A 46 2.11 8.47 -10.71
C ALA A 46 1.42 7.63 -9.62
N VAL A 47 0.27 7.02 -9.94
CA VAL A 47 -0.42 6.12 -9.01
C VAL A 47 0.33 4.80 -8.83
N CYS A 48 0.89 4.25 -9.92
CA CYS A 48 1.73 3.05 -9.86
C CYS A 48 2.98 3.28 -8.98
N ASP A 49 3.64 4.43 -9.13
CA ASP A 49 4.81 4.80 -8.33
C ASP A 49 4.44 4.89 -6.83
N GLU A 50 3.27 5.46 -6.51
CA GLU A 50 2.79 5.53 -5.13
C GLU A 50 2.45 4.14 -4.56
N ILE A 51 1.87 3.24 -5.37
CA ILE A 51 1.65 1.85 -4.97
C ILE A 51 2.99 1.17 -4.64
N GLU A 52 3.99 1.32 -5.51
CA GLU A 52 5.32 0.74 -5.31
C GLU A 52 5.96 1.24 -4.01
N ASN A 53 5.96 2.55 -3.78
CA ASN A 53 6.47 3.16 -2.54
C ASN A 53 5.78 2.59 -1.29
N LYS A 54 4.45 2.46 -1.31
CA LYS A 54 3.70 1.89 -0.18
C LYS A 54 4.05 0.42 0.06
N LEU A 55 4.25 -0.37 -1.00
CA LEU A 55 4.63 -1.78 -0.87
C LEU A 55 6.03 -1.96 -0.28
N LEU A 56 6.98 -1.07 -0.61
CA LEU A 56 8.29 -1.04 0.02
C LEU A 56 8.18 -0.79 1.53
N VAL A 57 7.39 0.20 1.94
CA VAL A 57 7.14 0.50 3.37
C VAL A 57 6.48 -0.68 4.09
N VAL A 58 5.56 -1.40 3.43
CA VAL A 58 4.97 -2.62 3.98
C VAL A 58 6.03 -3.68 4.21
N GLY A 59 6.93 -3.90 3.24
CA GLY A 59 8.04 -4.84 3.36
C GLY A 59 8.91 -4.54 4.58
N GLU A 60 9.38 -3.29 4.70
CA GLU A 60 10.21 -2.85 5.82
C GLU A 60 9.52 -3.07 7.18
N ARG A 61 8.24 -2.73 7.29
CA ARG A 61 7.46 -2.94 8.53
C ARG A 61 7.25 -4.40 8.86
N LEU A 62 7.01 -5.25 7.87
CA LEU A 62 6.87 -6.69 8.09
C LEU A 62 8.18 -7.31 8.55
N ASP A 63 9.32 -6.84 8.03
CA ASP A 63 10.64 -7.27 8.49
C ASP A 63 10.88 -6.87 9.95
N GLU A 64 10.55 -5.64 10.34
CA GLU A 64 10.60 -5.21 11.75
C GLU A 64 9.75 -6.09 12.66
N ILE A 65 8.49 -6.35 12.29
CA ILE A 65 7.59 -7.21 13.05
C ILE A 65 8.17 -8.62 13.19
N ARG A 66 8.76 -9.15 12.12
CA ARG A 66 9.36 -10.48 12.11
C ARG A 66 10.57 -10.56 13.05
N GLU A 67 11.41 -9.53 13.11
CA GLU A 67 12.53 -9.49 14.05
C GLU A 67 12.06 -9.38 15.52
N GLU A 68 10.98 -8.66 15.80
CA GLU A 68 10.40 -8.57 17.15
C GLU A 68 9.74 -9.86 17.65
N LEU A 69 9.34 -10.74 16.74
CA LEU A 69 8.73 -12.04 17.05
C LEU A 69 9.74 -13.18 17.23
N LYS A 70 11.04 -12.95 16.95
CA LYS A 70 12.11 -13.91 17.21
C LYS A 70 12.49 -13.94 18.69
#